data_AF-A0A2I8ADG9-F1
#
_entry.id   AF-A0A2I8ADG9-F1
#
_cell.length_a   1.000
_cell.length_b   1.000
_cell.length_c   1.000
_cell.angle_alpha   90.00
_cell.angle_beta   90.00
_cell.angle_gamma   90.00
#
_symmetry.space_group_name_H-M   'P 1'
#
loop_
_entity.id
_entity.type
_entity.pdbx_description
1 polymer ?
#
loop_
_entity_poly.entity_id
_entity_poly.type
_entity_poly.pdbx_seq_one_letter_code
_entity_poly.pdbx_strand_id
1 'polypeptide(L)'
;MKSKEEELLDGKDEHPPIDTSWTDSLLAHTAQFTQQISQGQIQQISPSALAYLGDAIYELYARMYYLLPLQRQDAYHRLVVAQVRAETQALHLRSLTPYLTTTELDIVRRGRNAATGRPKRVNPEIYQQATSLETLIGYLYLTDLPRLTELLQKIHPEK
;
A
#
# COMPACT_ATOMS: atom_id res chain seq x y z
N MET A 1 34.56 -12.25 32.83
CA MET A 1 33.58 -13.34 32.63
C MET A 1 32.33 -12.71 32.07
N LYS A 2 32.17 -12.73 30.75
CA LYS A 2 30.93 -12.31 30.10
C LYS A 2 29.92 -13.45 30.20
N SER A 3 28.68 -13.11 30.51
CA SER A 3 27.58 -14.05 30.70
C SER A 3 27.30 -14.80 29.40
N LYS A 4 26.97 -16.09 29.56
CA LYS A 4 26.77 -17.14 28.55
C LYS A 4 25.58 -16.90 27.59
N GLU A 5 25.06 -15.69 27.55
CA GLU A 5 23.90 -15.25 26.76
C GLU A 5 24.30 -14.35 25.56
N GLU A 6 25.53 -13.83 25.53
CA GLU A 6 26.04 -13.00 24.41
C GLU A 6 26.61 -13.80 23.22
N GLU A 7 26.72 -15.13 23.31
CA GLU A 7 27.30 -15.99 22.26
C GLU A 7 26.29 -16.64 21.31
N LEU A 8 24.99 -16.28 21.39
CA LEU A 8 23.92 -16.85 20.56
C LEU A 8 23.33 -15.84 19.57
N LEU A 9 24.16 -14.97 19.00
CA LEU A 9 23.75 -13.98 17.98
C LEU A 9 24.74 -13.93 16.79
N ASP A 10 25.32 -15.07 16.42
CA ASP A 10 26.07 -15.19 15.16
C ASP A 10 25.52 -16.36 14.34
N GLY A 11 24.57 -16.05 13.47
CA GLY A 11 23.80 -17.05 12.75
C GLY A 11 22.99 -16.45 11.60
N LYS A 12 23.68 -16.07 10.52
CA LYS A 12 23.20 -15.94 9.14
C LYS A 12 21.81 -15.27 8.96
N ASP A 13 21.84 -13.97 8.69
CA ASP A 13 20.70 -13.18 8.20
C ASP A 13 20.31 -13.57 6.76
N GLU A 14 19.78 -14.77 6.57
CA GLU A 14 18.95 -15.10 5.40
C GLU A 14 17.51 -15.29 5.88
N HIS A 15 16.76 -14.18 5.92
CA HIS A 15 15.32 -14.26 6.09
C HIS A 15 14.73 -15.01 4.89
N PRO A 16 13.87 -16.03 5.10
CA PRO A 16 13.19 -16.70 4.01
C PRO A 16 12.33 -15.70 3.23
N PRO A 17 12.11 -15.91 1.92
CA PRO A 17 11.20 -15.07 1.15
C PRO A 17 9.86 -15.02 1.86
N ILE A 18 9.35 -13.81 2.10
CA ILE A 18 8.05 -13.58 2.71
C ILE A 18 7.03 -14.28 1.81
N ASP A 19 6.45 -15.37 2.30
CA ASP A 19 5.34 -16.02 1.62
C ASP A 19 4.17 -15.02 1.59
N THR A 20 3.83 -14.52 0.41
CA THR A 20 2.71 -13.59 0.19
C THR A 20 1.39 -14.31 -0.01
N SER A 21 1.32 -15.64 0.08
CA SER A 21 0.07 -16.41 -0.11
C SER A 21 -1.08 -15.95 0.80
N TRP A 22 -0.76 -15.38 1.97
CA TRP A 22 -1.75 -14.83 2.90
C TRP A 22 -2.44 -13.55 2.38
N THR A 23 -1.75 -12.72 1.57
CA THR A 23 -2.40 -11.55 0.96
C THR A 23 -3.49 -11.99 0.00
N ASP A 24 -3.26 -13.08 -0.73
CA ASP A 24 -4.19 -13.62 -1.72
C ASP A 24 -5.46 -14.14 -1.05
N SER A 25 -5.31 -14.80 0.09
CA SER A 25 -6.46 -15.37 0.83
C SER A 25 -7.31 -14.32 1.56
N LEU A 26 -6.73 -13.23 2.09
CA LEU A 26 -7.50 -12.18 2.77
C LEU A 26 -8.25 -11.30 1.76
N LEU A 27 -7.59 -10.94 0.66
CA LEU A 27 -8.22 -10.19 -0.44
C LEU A 27 -9.38 -11.01 -1.06
N ALA A 28 -9.23 -12.32 -1.19
CA ALA A 28 -10.30 -13.20 -1.68
C ALA A 28 -11.59 -13.16 -0.82
N HIS A 29 -11.50 -12.93 0.50
CA HIS A 29 -12.68 -12.84 1.37
C HIS A 29 -13.32 -11.46 1.35
N THR A 30 -12.54 -10.39 1.19
CA THR A 30 -13.10 -9.04 1.06
C THR A 30 -13.75 -8.81 -0.31
N ALA A 31 -13.40 -9.62 -1.32
CA ALA A 31 -14.04 -9.64 -2.63
C ALA A 31 -15.55 -9.99 -2.59
N GLN A 32 -16.01 -10.72 -1.57
CA GLN A 32 -17.46 -10.99 -1.42
C GLN A 32 -18.27 -9.71 -1.15
N PHE A 33 -17.66 -8.67 -0.58
CA PHE A 33 -18.33 -7.39 -0.33
C PHE A 33 -18.41 -6.50 -1.59
N THR A 34 -17.43 -6.61 -2.49
CA THR A 34 -17.39 -5.81 -3.73
C THR A 34 -18.30 -6.36 -4.84
N GLN A 35 -18.76 -7.62 -4.74
CA GLN A 35 -19.73 -8.22 -5.68
C GLN A 35 -21.09 -7.52 -5.75
N GLN A 36 -21.37 -6.54 -4.88
CA GLN A 36 -22.62 -5.78 -4.90
C GLN A 36 -22.54 -4.45 -5.65
N ILE A 37 -21.36 -4.02 -6.12
CA ILE A 37 -21.18 -2.72 -6.81
C ILE A 37 -21.03 -2.95 -8.31
N SER A 38 -21.95 -2.42 -9.11
CA SER A 38 -21.85 -2.51 -10.57
C SER A 38 -20.71 -1.65 -11.13
N GLN A 39 -20.18 -2.03 -12.29
CA GLN A 39 -19.13 -1.26 -12.97
C GLN A 39 -19.54 0.20 -13.23
N GLY A 40 -20.83 0.44 -13.56
CA GLY A 40 -21.37 1.79 -13.75
C GLY A 40 -21.33 2.64 -12.48
N GLN A 41 -21.61 2.03 -11.31
CA GLN A 41 -21.49 2.72 -10.03
C GLN A 41 -20.03 3.03 -9.70
N ILE A 42 -19.09 2.12 -9.97
CA ILE A 42 -17.65 2.35 -9.74
C ILE A 42 -17.16 3.56 -10.53
N GLN A 43 -17.58 3.71 -11.79
CA GLN A 43 -17.18 4.85 -12.62
C GLN A 43 -17.67 6.21 -12.08
N GLN A 44 -18.77 6.21 -11.30
CA GLN A 44 -19.32 7.41 -10.67
C GLN A 44 -18.63 7.76 -9.35
N ILE A 45 -17.84 6.86 -8.77
CA ILE A 45 -17.09 7.14 -7.54
C ILE A 45 -16.05 8.23 -7.83
N SER A 46 -16.05 9.26 -7.00
CA SER A 46 -15.10 10.36 -7.13
C SER A 46 -13.67 9.87 -6.84
N PRO A 47 -12.64 10.46 -7.47
CA PRO A 47 -11.26 10.06 -7.19
C PRO A 47 -10.88 10.25 -5.71
N SER A 48 -11.40 11.28 -5.03
CA SER A 48 -11.18 11.48 -3.59
C SER A 48 -11.80 10.37 -2.73
N ALA A 49 -12.97 9.84 -3.12
CA ALA A 49 -13.58 8.70 -2.42
C ALA A 49 -12.80 7.39 -2.68
N LEU A 50 -12.28 7.21 -3.90
CA LEU A 50 -11.36 6.09 -4.19
C LEU A 50 -10.07 6.20 -3.39
N ALA A 51 -9.48 7.40 -3.27
CA ALA A 51 -8.31 7.63 -2.43
C ALA A 51 -8.58 7.32 -0.96
N TYR A 52 -9.72 7.78 -0.42
CA TYR A 52 -10.13 7.47 0.95
C TYR A 52 -10.19 5.95 1.21
N LEU A 53 -10.75 5.17 0.27
CA LEU A 53 -10.76 3.71 0.39
C LEU A 53 -9.35 3.13 0.25
N GLY A 54 -8.59 3.59 -0.74
CA GLY A 54 -7.27 3.06 -1.04
C GLY A 54 -6.24 3.33 0.06
N ASP A 55 -6.34 4.44 0.78
CA ASP A 55 -5.54 4.73 1.98
C ASP A 55 -5.72 3.63 3.03
N ALA A 56 -6.96 3.24 3.34
CA ALA A 56 -7.25 2.17 4.29
C ALA A 56 -6.72 0.80 3.82
N ILE A 57 -6.84 0.49 2.52
CA ILE A 57 -6.31 -0.75 1.94
C ILE A 57 -4.77 -0.77 1.98
N TYR A 58 -4.13 0.36 1.69
CA TYR A 58 -2.68 0.48 1.72
C TYR A 58 -2.12 0.40 3.15
N GLU A 59 -2.77 1.04 4.11
CA GLU A 59 -2.45 0.93 5.54
C GLU A 59 -2.55 -0.51 6.03
N LEU A 60 -3.61 -1.24 5.64
CA LEU A 60 -3.77 -2.64 6.00
C LEU A 60 -2.64 -3.50 5.39
N TYR A 61 -2.33 -3.30 4.11
CA TYR A 61 -1.22 -3.99 3.45
C TYR A 61 0.10 -3.75 4.19
N ALA A 62 0.42 -2.49 4.53
CA ALA A 62 1.64 -2.15 5.26
C ALA A 62 1.69 -2.83 6.64
N ARG A 63 0.58 -2.80 7.39
CA ARG A 63 0.48 -3.47 8.70
C ARG A 63 0.66 -4.97 8.61
N MET A 64 0.09 -5.62 7.59
CA MET A 64 0.25 -7.05 7.36
C MET A 64 1.69 -7.41 7.00
N TYR A 65 2.35 -6.60 6.15
CA TYR A 65 3.73 -6.84 5.75
C TYR A 65 4.68 -6.83 6.95
N TYR A 66 4.53 -5.87 7.87
CA TYR A 66 5.39 -5.78 9.05
C TYR A 66 4.93 -6.63 10.23
N LEU A 67 3.78 -7.31 10.15
CA LEU A 67 3.19 -8.03 11.28
C LEU A 67 4.13 -9.11 11.84
N LEU A 68 4.88 -9.74 10.95
CA LEU A 68 5.83 -10.80 11.27
C LEU A 68 7.26 -10.39 10.85
N PRO A 69 8.29 -10.73 11.64
CA PRO A 69 8.22 -11.39 12.96
C PRO A 69 7.60 -10.49 14.04
N LEU A 70 7.24 -11.09 15.19
CA LEU A 70 6.60 -10.33 16.28
C LEU A 70 7.54 -9.24 16.83
N GLN A 71 7.03 -8.01 16.93
CA GLN A 71 7.77 -6.85 17.43
C GLN A 71 7.01 -6.12 18.54
N ARG A 72 7.67 -5.13 19.16
CA ARG A 72 7.03 -4.21 20.10
C ARG A 72 6.12 -3.23 19.36
N GLN A 73 5.05 -2.79 20.03
CA GLN A 73 4.05 -1.89 19.44
C GLN A 73 4.64 -0.60 18.85
N ASP A 74 5.67 -0.03 19.49
CA ASP A 74 6.36 1.17 19.00
C ASP A 74 7.12 0.92 17.70
N ALA A 75 7.66 -0.29 17.52
CA ALA A 75 8.35 -0.68 16.30
C ALA A 75 7.37 -0.84 15.12
N TYR A 76 6.24 -1.52 15.34
CA TYR A 76 5.17 -1.61 14.33
C TYR A 76 4.70 -0.23 13.88
N HIS A 77 4.43 0.67 14.83
CA HIS A 77 3.98 2.03 14.50
C HIS A 77 5.00 2.78 13.66
N ARG A 78 6.30 2.74 14.03
CA ARG A 78 7.37 3.40 13.26
C ARG A 78 7.47 2.86 11.83
N LEU A 79 7.50 1.54 11.66
CA LEU A 79 7.62 0.90 10.34
C LEU A 79 6.42 1.23 9.44
N VAL A 80 5.21 1.10 10.00
CA VAL A 80 3.98 1.42 9.25
C VAL A 80 3.94 2.90 8.88
N VAL A 81 4.19 3.82 9.81
CA VAL A 81 4.20 5.27 9.51
C VAL A 81 5.25 5.62 8.46
N ALA A 82 6.44 5.02 8.51
CA ALA A 82 7.47 5.23 7.50
C ALA A 82 7.02 4.75 6.11
N GLN A 83 6.21 3.69 6.05
CA GLN A 83 5.66 3.15 4.81
C GLN A 83 4.50 3.99 4.26
N VAL A 84 3.59 4.43 5.12
CA VAL A 84 2.32 5.04 4.69
C VAL A 84 2.37 6.57 4.56
N ARG A 85 3.48 7.21 4.96
CA ARG A 85 3.66 8.65 4.75
C ARG A 85 3.67 9.02 3.26
N ALA A 86 3.23 10.24 2.96
CA ALA A 86 3.05 10.72 1.60
C ALA A 86 4.34 10.67 0.74
N GLU A 87 5.50 10.93 1.35
CA GLU A 87 6.80 10.86 0.66
C GLU A 87 7.10 9.46 0.13
N THR A 88 6.86 8.45 0.96
CA THR A 88 7.09 7.05 0.62
C THR A 88 6.07 6.56 -0.39
N GLN A 89 4.80 6.92 -0.23
CA GLN A 89 3.75 6.65 -1.23
C GLN A 89 4.08 7.26 -2.61
N ALA A 90 4.60 8.49 -2.64
CA ALA A 90 5.03 9.11 -3.89
C ALA A 90 6.22 8.37 -4.55
N LEU A 91 7.13 7.78 -3.77
CA LEU A 91 8.20 6.92 -4.27
C LEU A 91 7.64 5.62 -4.87
N HIS A 92 6.68 4.99 -4.20
CA HIS A 92 6.04 3.77 -4.70
C HIS A 92 5.25 4.01 -5.98
N LEU A 93 4.51 5.11 -6.10
CA LEU A 93 3.85 5.41 -7.36
C LEU A 93 4.84 5.57 -8.51
N ARG A 94 5.97 6.25 -8.27
CA ARG A 94 7.04 6.38 -9.26
C ARG A 94 7.63 5.03 -9.66
N SER A 95 7.86 4.13 -8.72
CA SER A 95 8.38 2.79 -9.03
C SER A 95 7.37 1.92 -9.77
N LEU A 96 6.07 2.10 -9.50
CA LEU A 96 4.99 1.37 -10.17
C LEU A 96 4.67 1.88 -11.57
N THR A 97 4.89 3.18 -11.85
CA THR A 97 4.53 3.85 -13.11
C THR A 97 4.92 3.07 -14.38
N PRO A 98 6.12 2.47 -14.51
CA PRO A 98 6.50 1.70 -15.70
C PRO A 98 5.67 0.43 -15.94
N TYR A 99 4.98 -0.07 -14.90
CA TYR A 99 4.17 -1.29 -14.97
C TYR A 99 2.69 -1.00 -15.18
N LEU A 100 2.28 0.27 -15.16
CA LEU A 100 0.88 0.67 -15.26
C LEU A 100 0.39 0.66 -16.70
N THR A 101 -0.83 0.18 -16.89
CA THR A 101 -1.57 0.27 -18.14
C THR A 101 -2.05 1.70 -18.39
N THR A 102 -2.49 1.99 -19.62
CA THR A 102 -3.06 3.30 -19.97
C THR A 102 -4.28 3.68 -19.13
N THR A 103 -5.13 2.70 -18.80
CA THR A 103 -6.31 2.91 -17.94
C THR A 103 -5.89 3.26 -16.52
N GLU A 104 -4.94 2.52 -15.95
CA GLU A 104 -4.41 2.77 -14.60
C GLU A 104 -3.73 4.14 -14.51
N LEU A 105 -2.98 4.54 -15.54
CA LEU A 105 -2.40 5.88 -15.64
C LEU A 105 -3.45 7.01 -15.68
N ASP A 106 -4.61 6.77 -16.28
CA ASP A 106 -5.71 7.74 -16.22
C ASP A 106 -6.31 7.86 -14.81
N ILE A 107 -6.45 6.74 -14.10
CA ILE A 107 -6.88 6.74 -12.69
C ILE A 107 -5.88 7.51 -11.81
N VAL A 108 -4.58 7.29 -12.00
CA VAL A 108 -3.50 8.05 -11.35
C VAL A 108 -3.65 9.55 -11.64
N ARG A 109 -3.83 9.92 -12.91
CA ARG A 109 -4.04 11.32 -13.33
C ARG A 109 -5.28 11.94 -12.67
N ARG A 110 -6.38 11.19 -12.57
CA ARG A 110 -7.61 11.63 -11.89
C ARG A 110 -7.37 11.88 -10.40
N GLY A 111 -6.67 10.97 -9.71
CA GLY A 111 -6.28 11.13 -8.30
C GLY A 111 -5.46 12.40 -8.08
N ARG A 112 -4.46 12.63 -8.93
CA ARG A 112 -3.62 13.83 -8.90
C ARG A 112 -4.42 15.12 -8.96
N ASN A 113 -5.42 15.16 -9.85
CA ASN A 113 -6.26 16.35 -10.05
C ASN A 113 -7.27 16.56 -8.90
N ALA A 114 -7.63 15.49 -8.19
CA ALA A 114 -8.56 15.54 -7.06
C ALA A 114 -7.90 15.86 -5.72
N ALA A 115 -6.57 15.80 -5.65
CA ALA A 115 -5.77 16.13 -4.48
C ALA A 115 -5.82 17.64 -4.16
N THR A 116 -6.95 18.07 -3.61
CA THR A 116 -7.24 19.44 -3.19
C THR A 116 -7.13 19.55 -1.66
N GLY A 117 -6.97 20.77 -1.12
CA GLY A 117 -6.98 20.98 0.34
C GLY A 117 -5.75 20.50 1.12
N ARG A 118 -4.57 20.50 0.48
CA ARG A 118 -3.31 19.96 1.03
C ARG A 118 -2.99 20.40 2.47
N PRO A 119 -2.34 19.53 3.28
CA PRO A 119 -1.68 19.95 4.52
C PRO A 119 -0.61 21.01 4.24
N LYS A 120 -0.55 22.07 5.05
CA LYS A 120 0.40 23.21 4.87
C LYS A 120 1.87 22.78 4.81
N ARG A 121 2.22 21.62 5.38
CA ARG A 121 3.59 21.15 5.58
C ARG A 121 4.09 20.14 4.54
N VAL A 122 3.20 19.62 3.68
CA VAL A 122 3.56 18.62 2.66
C VAL A 122 3.74 19.31 1.32
N ASN A 123 4.79 18.94 0.58
CA ASN A 123 5.00 19.42 -0.78
C ASN A 123 3.75 19.05 -1.62
N PRO A 124 3.16 20.00 -2.36
CA PRO A 124 1.92 19.74 -3.09
C PRO A 124 2.05 18.61 -4.10
N GLU A 125 3.21 18.47 -4.75
CA GLU A 125 3.47 17.37 -5.69
C GLU A 125 3.53 16.02 -4.96
N ILE A 126 4.16 15.96 -3.79
CA ILE A 126 4.22 14.73 -2.99
C ILE A 126 2.82 14.31 -2.54
N TYR A 127 2.02 15.26 -2.05
CA TYR A 127 0.64 15.01 -1.66
C TYR A 127 -0.19 14.51 -2.85
N GLN A 128 -0.05 15.16 -4.01
CA GLN A 128 -0.70 14.75 -5.25
C GLN A 128 -0.34 13.33 -5.69
N GLN A 129 0.94 12.94 -5.58
CA GLN A 129 1.40 11.60 -5.94
C GLN A 129 0.89 10.56 -4.93
N ALA A 130 0.92 10.85 -3.63
CA ALA A 130 0.35 9.96 -2.62
C ALA A 130 -1.15 9.71 -2.86
N THR A 131 -1.94 10.78 -3.01
CA THR A 131 -3.37 10.66 -3.33
C THR A 131 -3.62 9.91 -4.65
N SER A 132 -2.71 10.01 -5.62
CA SER A 132 -2.82 9.26 -6.87
C SER A 132 -2.60 7.76 -6.67
N LEU A 133 -1.66 7.37 -5.80
CA LEU A 133 -1.44 5.97 -5.43
C LEU A 133 -2.68 5.42 -4.71
N GLU A 134 -3.17 6.14 -3.71
CA GLU A 134 -4.38 5.78 -2.95
C GLU A 134 -5.58 5.61 -3.89
N THR A 135 -5.76 6.53 -4.84
CA THR A 135 -6.83 6.45 -5.85
C THR A 135 -6.72 5.18 -6.69
N LEU A 136 -5.51 4.84 -7.16
CA LEU A 136 -5.27 3.63 -7.95
C LEU A 136 -5.56 2.36 -7.14
N ILE A 137 -5.10 2.30 -5.89
CA ILE A 137 -5.33 1.18 -4.99
C ILE A 137 -6.82 0.98 -4.75
N GLY A 138 -7.56 2.05 -4.43
CA GLY A 138 -9.00 1.99 -4.21
C GLY A 138 -9.76 1.55 -5.46
N TYR A 139 -9.34 2.01 -6.64
CA TYR A 139 -9.93 1.58 -7.92
C TYR A 139 -9.71 0.09 -8.17
N LEU A 140 -8.47 -0.39 -8.09
CA LEU A 140 -8.14 -1.79 -8.35
C LEU A 140 -8.78 -2.72 -7.33
N TYR A 141 -8.85 -2.32 -6.06
CA TYR A 141 -9.56 -3.08 -5.04
C TYR A 141 -11.03 -3.38 -5.41
N LEU A 142 -11.71 -2.42 -6.06
CA LEU A 142 -13.10 -2.56 -6.48
C LEU A 142 -13.28 -3.25 -7.84
N THR A 143 -12.24 -3.31 -8.67
CA THR A 143 -12.37 -3.71 -10.08
C THR A 143 -11.54 -4.92 -10.48
N ASP A 144 -10.34 -5.05 -9.92
CA ASP A 144 -9.35 -6.07 -10.28
C ASP A 144 -8.39 -6.32 -9.11
N LEU A 145 -8.85 -7.16 -8.19
CA LEU A 145 -8.11 -7.51 -6.99
C LEU A 145 -6.81 -8.30 -7.27
N PRO A 146 -6.78 -9.27 -8.22
CA PRO A 146 -5.51 -9.89 -8.62
C PRO A 146 -4.49 -8.86 -9.12
N ARG A 147 -4.92 -7.89 -9.93
CA ARG A 147 -4.04 -6.82 -10.41
C ARG A 147 -3.55 -5.92 -9.28
N LEU A 148 -4.41 -5.61 -8.29
CA LEU A 148 -3.98 -4.90 -7.09
C LEU A 148 -2.84 -5.64 -6.39
N THR A 149 -3.02 -6.94 -6.13
CA THR A 149 -2.01 -7.78 -5.49
C THR A 149 -0.69 -7.75 -6.27
N GLU A 150 -0.75 -7.91 -7.59
CA GLU A 150 0.43 -7.89 -8.45
C GLU A 150 1.22 -6.59 -8.31
N LEU A 151 0.53 -5.44 -8.28
CA LEU A 151 1.18 -4.14 -8.12
C LEU A 151 1.73 -3.95 -6.70
N LEU A 152 1.00 -4.36 -5.66
CA LEU A 152 1.47 -4.26 -4.28
C LEU A 152 2.73 -5.11 -4.04
N GLN A 153 2.85 -6.29 -4.65
CA GLN A 153 4.06 -7.12 -4.57
C GLN A 153 5.28 -6.48 -5.26
N LYS A 154 5.09 -5.54 -6.19
CA LYS A 154 6.19 -4.77 -6.81
C LYS A 154 6.63 -3.59 -5.94
N ILE A 155 5.88 -3.24 -4.90
CA ILE A 155 6.33 -2.27 -3.91
C ILE A 155 7.28 -3.01 -2.97
N HIS A 156 8.50 -2.48 -2.81
CA HIS A 156 9.48 -3.00 -1.87
C HIS A 156 9.44 -2.09 -0.64
N PRO A 157 8.83 -2.50 0.48
CA PRO A 157 8.83 -1.71 1.70
C PRO A 157 10.27 -1.52 2.21
N GLU A 158 10.57 -0.33 2.70
CA GLU A 158 11.88 -0.06 3.32
C GLU A 158 12.07 -0.98 4.55
N LYS A 159 13.28 -1.52 4.72
CA LYS A 159 13.62 -2.42 5.84
C LYS A 159 13.82 -1.65 7.14
#